data_AF-A0A7V8IL14-F1
#
_entry.id   AF-A0A7V8IL14-F1
#
_cell.length_a   1.000
_cell.length_b   1.000
_cell.length_c   1.000
_cell.angle_alpha   90.00
_cell.angle_beta   90.00
_cell.angle_gamma   90.00
#
_symmetry.space_group_name_H-M   'P 1'
#
loop_
_entity.id
_entity.type
_entity.pdbx_description
1 polymer ?
#
loop_
_entity_poly.entity_id
_entity_poly.type
_entity_poly.pdbx_seq_one_letter_code
_entity_poly.pdbx_strand_id
1 'polypeptide(L)'
;MNGKFDKELDFLMEQEGLNEESVYLCDYQSFEEVPLFSRFENISFLESLSFDEKNKVLIKKGIEVLERSVDLVKTRLSENDFLNYLSCLTLTDIDDYHEINCFTPNLFISKRKKWLLHHLNLTQKNTVEENLIKEYLVSMGMSEYTVLVPSNYSVDNKRVYIIKSFT
;
A
#
# COMPACT_ATOMS: atom_id res chain seq x y z
N MET A 1 -6.11 3.46 -17.83
CA MET A 1 -4.94 4.36 -17.93
C MET A 1 -3.91 3.70 -18.83
N ASN A 2 -3.42 4.43 -19.84
CA ASN A 2 -2.40 3.94 -20.77
C ASN A 2 -1.11 3.59 -20.03
N GLY A 3 -0.51 2.44 -20.35
CA GLY A 3 0.72 1.91 -19.77
C GLY A 3 2.00 2.71 -20.08
N LYS A 4 1.89 4.03 -20.06
CA LYS A 4 2.96 4.98 -20.40
C LYS A 4 4.16 4.85 -19.45
N PHE A 5 3.92 4.45 -18.21
CA PHE A 5 4.94 4.38 -17.16
C PHE A 5 5.16 2.95 -16.63
N ASP A 6 4.56 1.94 -17.27
CA ASP A 6 4.58 0.57 -16.72
C ASP A 6 6.01 0.04 -16.60
N LYS A 7 6.87 0.34 -17.57
CA LYS A 7 8.28 -0.08 -17.57
C LYS A 7 9.08 0.59 -16.46
N GLU A 8 8.91 1.89 -16.28
CA GLU A 8 9.59 2.66 -15.23
C GLU A 8 9.11 2.22 -13.85
N LEU A 9 7.82 1.90 -13.70
CA LEU A 9 7.25 1.35 -12.47
C LEU A 9 7.77 -0.06 -12.20
N ASP A 10 7.85 -0.94 -13.20
CA ASP A 10 8.42 -2.28 -13.04
C ASP A 10 9.89 -2.22 -12.63
N PHE A 11 10.66 -1.33 -13.27
CA PHE A 11 12.05 -1.09 -12.92
C PHE A 11 12.19 -0.54 -11.49
N LEU A 12 11.31 0.37 -11.08
CA LEU A 12 11.27 0.87 -9.70
C LEU A 12 11.03 -0.27 -8.69
N MET A 13 10.07 -1.18 -8.96
CA MET A 13 9.81 -2.31 -8.06
C MET A 13 11.00 -3.26 -7.96
N GLU A 14 11.77 -3.42 -9.03
CA GLU A 14 13.01 -4.19 -9.00
C GLU A 14 14.07 -3.50 -8.14
N GLN A 15 14.26 -2.19 -8.33
CA GLN A 15 15.26 -1.40 -7.57
C GLN A 15 14.99 -1.37 -6.07
N GLU A 16 13.72 -1.27 -5.66
CA GLU A 16 13.32 -1.26 -4.24
C GLU A 16 13.25 -2.69 -3.65
N GLY A 17 13.61 -3.73 -4.42
CA GLY A 17 13.64 -5.11 -3.96
C GLY A 17 12.26 -5.75 -3.80
N LEU A 18 11.20 -5.13 -4.32
CA LEU A 18 9.81 -5.62 -4.23
C LEU A 18 9.52 -6.84 -5.12
N ASN A 19 10.51 -7.26 -5.92
CA ASN A 19 10.46 -8.53 -6.65
C ASN A 19 11.08 -9.70 -5.84
N GLU A 20 11.74 -9.43 -4.72
CA GLU A 20 12.41 -10.44 -3.91
C GLU A 20 11.42 -11.18 -2.99
N GLU A 21 11.30 -12.50 -3.15
CA GLU A 21 10.37 -13.31 -2.32
C GLU A 21 10.67 -13.19 -0.82
N SER A 22 11.95 -12.99 -0.48
CA SER A 22 12.44 -12.92 0.90
C SER A 22 11.80 -11.78 1.70
N VAL A 23 11.44 -10.67 1.03
CA VAL A 23 10.76 -9.53 1.66
C VAL A 23 9.41 -9.94 2.25
N TYR A 24 8.68 -10.82 1.56
CA TYR A 24 7.33 -11.22 1.95
C TYR A 24 7.31 -12.42 2.92
N LEU A 25 8.39 -13.21 2.90
CA LEU A 25 8.52 -14.43 3.70
C LEU A 25 9.39 -14.24 4.95
N CYS A 26 9.92 -13.05 5.18
CA CYS A 26 10.70 -12.73 6.37
C CYS A 26 9.88 -12.88 7.67
N ASP A 27 10.54 -13.28 8.76
CA ASP A 27 9.95 -13.42 10.09
C ASP A 27 10.04 -12.10 10.87
N TYR A 28 9.22 -11.13 10.47
CA TYR A 28 9.12 -9.86 11.18
C TYR A 28 8.54 -10.05 12.60
N GLN A 29 9.17 -9.41 13.60
CA GLN A 29 8.74 -9.52 15.00
C GLN A 29 7.35 -8.92 15.26
N SER A 30 7.05 -7.83 14.56
CA SER A 30 5.79 -7.09 14.60
C SER A 30 5.18 -7.02 13.20
N PHE A 31 5.63 -6.06 12.41
CA PHE A 31 5.27 -5.81 11.04
C PHE A 31 6.48 -5.18 10.34
N GLU A 32 6.46 -5.19 9.02
CA GLU A 32 7.36 -4.41 8.17
C GLU A 32 6.54 -3.48 7.28
N GLU A 33 7.11 -2.32 6.97
CA GLU A 33 6.51 -1.36 6.05
C GLU A 33 7.53 -1.05 4.96
N VAL A 34 7.33 -1.65 3.78
CA VAL A 34 8.27 -1.57 2.67
C VAL A 34 7.77 -0.52 1.68
N PRO A 35 8.44 0.63 1.53
CA PRO A 35 7.98 1.68 0.64
C PRO A 35 8.05 1.25 -0.83
N LEU A 36 7.12 1.75 -1.65
CA LEU A 36 7.16 1.59 -3.11
C LEU A 36 8.32 2.36 -3.76
N PHE A 37 8.81 3.39 -3.08
CA PHE A 37 10.00 4.14 -3.44
C PHE A 37 10.62 4.71 -2.18
N SER A 38 11.95 4.60 -2.04
CA SER A 38 12.67 5.12 -0.88
C SER A 38 13.15 6.57 -1.06
N ARG A 39 13.16 7.07 -2.31
CA ARG A 39 13.65 8.42 -2.66
C ARG A 39 12.74 9.07 -3.70
N PHE A 40 12.50 10.37 -3.57
CA PHE A 40 11.64 11.11 -4.50
C PHE A 40 12.21 11.17 -5.92
N GLU A 41 13.53 11.19 -6.06
CA GLU A 41 14.19 11.11 -7.36
C GLU A 41 13.80 9.83 -8.14
N ASN A 42 13.50 8.74 -7.44
CA ASN A 42 13.12 7.46 -8.04
C ASN A 42 11.75 7.53 -8.72
N ILE A 43 10.90 8.51 -8.38
CA ILE A 43 9.59 8.75 -9.01
C ILE A 43 9.54 10.03 -9.85
N SER A 44 10.70 10.62 -10.15
CA SER A 44 10.81 11.86 -10.96
C SER A 44 10.18 11.72 -12.35
N PHE A 45 10.14 10.52 -12.93
CA PHE A 45 9.46 10.26 -14.19
C PHE A 45 7.94 10.52 -14.15
N LEU A 46 7.34 10.64 -12.97
CA LEU A 46 5.94 11.01 -12.76
C LEU A 46 5.74 12.52 -12.52
N GLU A 47 6.78 13.36 -12.60
CA GLU A 47 6.70 14.80 -12.29
C GLU A 47 5.65 15.55 -13.13
N SER A 48 5.41 15.09 -14.35
CA SER A 48 4.43 15.69 -15.27
C SER A 48 2.96 15.46 -14.86
N LEU A 49 2.71 14.56 -13.91
CA LEU A 49 1.36 14.21 -13.46
C LEU A 49 0.87 15.13 -12.36
N SER A 50 -0.44 15.40 -12.37
CA SER A 50 -1.11 16.01 -11.22
C SER A 50 -1.02 15.12 -9.97
N PHE A 51 -1.30 15.70 -8.81
CA PHE A 51 -1.37 14.98 -7.54
C PHE A 51 -2.24 13.72 -7.64
N ASP A 52 -3.46 13.88 -8.18
CA ASP A 52 -4.43 12.79 -8.30
C ASP A 52 -3.96 11.70 -9.24
N GLU A 53 -3.41 12.07 -10.40
CA GLU A 53 -2.90 11.12 -11.39
C GLU A 53 -1.71 10.33 -10.84
N LYS A 54 -0.78 11.01 -10.17
CA LYS A 54 0.40 10.39 -9.56
C LYS A 54 -0.02 9.37 -8.49
N ASN A 55 -0.91 9.76 -7.58
CA ASN A 55 -1.41 8.85 -6.54
C ASN A 55 -2.16 7.65 -7.14
N LYS A 56 -3.00 7.85 -8.18
CA LYS A 56 -3.67 6.74 -8.87
C LYS A 56 -2.67 5.75 -9.46
N VAL A 57 -1.62 6.25 -10.14
CA VAL A 57 -0.56 5.40 -10.70
C VAL A 57 0.14 4.59 -9.61
N LEU A 58 0.58 5.25 -8.53
CA LEU A 58 1.33 4.61 -7.45
C LEU A 58 0.48 3.62 -6.65
N ILE A 59 -0.77 3.99 -6.32
CA ILE A 59 -1.71 3.10 -5.62
C ILE A 59 -2.03 1.87 -6.48
N LYS A 60 -2.31 2.06 -7.77
CA LYS A 60 -2.57 0.94 -8.69
C LYS A 60 -1.38 -0.01 -8.71
N LYS A 61 -0.16 0.53 -8.86
CA LYS A 61 1.06 -0.29 -8.86
C LYS A 61 1.26 -1.02 -7.53
N GLY A 62 1.03 -0.34 -6.41
CA GLY A 62 1.13 -0.94 -5.08
C GLY A 62 0.16 -2.09 -4.89
N ILE A 63 -1.07 -1.95 -5.38
CA ILE A 63 -2.07 -3.03 -5.37
C ILE A 63 -1.63 -4.21 -6.25
N GLU A 64 -1.11 -3.96 -7.46
CA GLU A 64 -0.60 -5.02 -8.34
C GLU A 64 0.52 -5.83 -7.67
N VAL A 65 1.47 -5.14 -7.02
CA VAL A 65 2.56 -5.79 -6.29
C VAL A 65 2.04 -6.54 -5.07
N LEU A 66 1.10 -5.94 -4.33
CA LEU A 66 0.43 -6.57 -3.20
C LEU A 66 -0.22 -7.89 -3.61
N GLU A 67 -1.04 -7.90 -4.67
CA GLU A 67 -1.73 -9.10 -5.14
C GLU A 67 -0.74 -10.20 -5.56
N ARG A 68 0.29 -9.83 -6.33
CA ARG A 68 1.36 -10.75 -6.69
C ARG A 68 2.07 -11.33 -5.46
N SER A 69 2.33 -10.51 -4.45
CA SER A 69 2.97 -10.96 -3.21
C SER A 69 2.08 -11.92 -2.42
N VAL A 70 0.76 -11.68 -2.38
CA VAL A 70 -0.19 -12.54 -1.68
C VAL A 70 -0.30 -13.89 -2.36
N ASP A 71 -0.35 -13.92 -3.70
CA ASP A 71 -0.35 -15.16 -4.48
C ASP A 71 0.93 -15.96 -4.23
N LEU A 72 2.08 -15.29 -4.23
CA LEU A 72 3.36 -15.92 -3.92
C LEU A 72 3.36 -16.55 -2.52
N VAL A 73 3.02 -15.77 -1.49
CA VAL A 73 3.02 -16.21 -0.09
C VAL A 73 2.05 -17.37 0.11
N LYS A 74 0.88 -17.35 -0.53
CA LYS A 74 -0.10 -18.44 -0.49
C LYS A 74 0.44 -19.78 -0.98
N THR A 75 1.36 -19.77 -1.94
CA THR A 75 2.01 -21.00 -2.46
C THR A 75 3.17 -21.50 -1.59
N ARG A 76 3.71 -20.65 -0.72
CA ARG A 76 4.92 -20.92 0.06
C ARG A 76 4.64 -21.23 1.53
N LEU A 77 3.62 -20.63 2.11
CA LEU A 77 3.24 -20.83 3.52
C LEU A 77 2.28 -21.99 3.71
N SER A 78 2.28 -22.56 4.92
CA SER A 78 1.20 -23.46 5.34
C SER A 78 -0.13 -22.70 5.40
N GLU A 79 -1.26 -23.40 5.28
CA GLU A 79 -2.59 -22.79 5.37
C GLU A 79 -2.77 -21.98 6.67
N ASN A 80 -2.29 -22.52 7.79
CA ASN A 80 -2.36 -21.85 9.10
C ASN A 80 -1.52 -20.57 9.14
N ASP A 81 -0.32 -20.60 8.58
CA ASP A 81 0.56 -19.42 8.54
C ASP A 81 0.00 -18.35 7.61
N PHE A 82 -0.55 -18.76 6.45
CA PHE A 82 -1.21 -17.86 5.52
C PHE A 82 -2.48 -17.21 6.13
N LEU A 83 -3.27 -17.96 6.91
CA LEU A 83 -4.42 -17.41 7.64
C LEU A 83 -4.01 -16.33 8.65
N ASN A 84 -2.79 -16.42 9.19
CA ASN A 84 -2.24 -15.43 10.11
C ASN A 84 -1.36 -14.38 9.41
N TYR A 85 -1.22 -14.45 8.09
CA TYR A 85 -0.51 -13.45 7.28
C TYR A 85 -1.45 -12.28 6.94
N LEU A 86 -0.92 -11.07 7.08
CA LEU A 86 -1.52 -9.83 6.63
C LEU A 86 -0.54 -9.15 5.69
N SER A 87 -1.01 -8.81 4.49
CA SER A 87 -0.37 -7.83 3.64
C SER A 87 -1.44 -6.86 3.16
N CYS A 88 -1.14 -5.58 3.20
CA CYS A 88 -1.99 -4.53 2.65
C CYS A 88 -1.15 -3.34 2.19
N LEU A 89 -1.79 -2.41 1.49
CA LEU A 89 -1.14 -1.16 1.11
C LEU A 89 -1.41 -0.11 2.20
N THR A 90 -0.39 0.61 2.65
CA THR A 90 -0.54 1.79 3.51
C THR A 90 -0.09 3.03 2.77
N LEU A 91 -0.75 4.16 3.02
CA LEU A 91 -0.31 5.47 2.55
C LEU A 91 0.16 6.30 3.73
N THR A 92 1.38 6.81 3.64
CA THR A 92 2.05 7.69 4.61
C THR A 92 2.40 9.04 3.97
N ASP A 93 3.05 9.92 4.75
CA ASP A 93 3.48 11.26 4.34
C ASP A 93 2.32 12.13 3.84
N ILE A 94 1.17 11.95 4.48
CA ILE A 94 -0.08 12.64 4.16
C ILE A 94 0.00 14.13 4.48
N ASP A 95 0.81 14.54 5.44
CA ASP A 95 1.00 15.96 5.79
C ASP A 95 2.12 16.63 4.98
N ASP A 96 3.09 15.84 4.48
CA ASP A 96 4.26 16.32 3.75
C ASP A 96 4.09 16.25 2.22
N TYR A 97 2.88 15.92 1.75
CA TYR A 97 2.58 15.78 0.33
C TYR A 97 2.86 17.04 -0.50
N HIS A 98 2.91 18.21 0.14
CA HIS A 98 3.23 19.48 -0.51
C HIS A 98 4.64 19.51 -1.11
N GLU A 99 5.57 18.71 -0.59
CA GLU A 99 6.94 18.66 -1.11
C GLU A 99 7.08 17.72 -2.32
N ILE A 100 6.31 16.63 -2.36
CA ILE A 100 6.53 15.49 -3.27
C ILE A 100 5.38 15.34 -4.29
N ASN A 101 4.26 16.01 -4.02
CA ASN A 101 3.03 15.96 -4.79
C ASN A 101 2.47 14.53 -4.94
N CYS A 102 2.60 13.70 -3.90
CA CYS A 102 1.90 12.42 -3.72
C CYS A 102 2.01 11.94 -2.27
N PHE A 103 1.20 10.93 -1.94
CA PHE A 103 1.41 10.09 -0.78
C PHE A 103 2.54 9.07 -1.04
N THR A 104 3.13 8.55 0.03
CA THR A 104 4.08 7.43 -0.05
C THR A 104 3.32 6.12 0.18
N PRO A 105 3.16 5.27 -0.86
CA PRO A 105 2.57 3.95 -0.70
C PRO A 105 3.61 2.97 -0.16
N ASN A 106 3.20 2.09 0.74
CA ASN A 106 4.04 1.05 1.33
C ASN A 106 3.30 -0.28 1.37
N LEU A 107 4.02 -1.38 1.22
CA LEU A 107 3.53 -2.71 1.54
C LEU A 107 3.71 -2.95 3.03
N PHE A 108 2.58 -3.12 3.72
CA PHE A 108 2.54 -3.37 5.15
C PHE A 108 2.33 -4.86 5.41
N ILE A 109 3.34 -5.53 5.95
CA ILE A 109 3.43 -6.99 6.00
C ILE A 109 3.55 -7.47 7.45
N SER A 110 2.81 -8.52 7.81
CA SER A 110 2.96 -9.18 9.11
C SER A 110 2.47 -10.63 9.08
N LYS A 111 3.17 -11.52 9.79
CA LYS A 111 2.73 -12.90 10.06
C LYS A 111 1.89 -13.04 11.34
N ARG A 112 1.44 -11.92 11.92
CA ARG A 112 0.67 -11.86 13.18
C ARG A 112 -0.66 -11.13 13.01
N LYS A 113 -1.39 -11.42 11.92
CA LYS A 113 -2.64 -10.76 11.51
C LYS A 113 -3.60 -10.48 12.67
N LYS A 114 -3.94 -11.50 13.47
CA LYS A 114 -4.93 -11.34 14.56
C LYS A 114 -4.47 -10.34 15.62
N TRP A 115 -3.21 -10.45 16.05
CA TRP A 115 -2.62 -9.52 17.01
C TRP A 115 -2.58 -8.12 16.41
N LEU A 116 -2.09 -7.99 15.17
CA LEU A 116 -1.91 -6.69 14.54
C LEU A 116 -3.22 -5.95 14.28
N LEU A 117 -4.23 -6.62 13.72
CA LEU A 117 -5.54 -6.01 13.47
C LEU A 117 -6.21 -5.53 14.77
N HIS A 118 -6.02 -6.26 15.88
CA HIS A 118 -6.50 -5.83 17.19
C HIS A 118 -5.81 -4.54 17.67
N HIS A 119 -4.50 -4.41 17.45
CA HIS A 119 -3.73 -3.25 17.88
C HIS A 119 -3.92 -2.03 16.98
N LEU A 120 -4.07 -2.23 15.67
CA LEU A 120 -4.32 -1.15 14.72
C LEU A 120 -5.70 -0.51 14.93
N ASN A 121 -6.68 -1.30 15.38
CA ASN A 121 -8.06 -0.87 15.64
C ASN A 121 -8.60 0.02 14.50
N LEU A 122 -8.57 -0.54 13.28
CA LEU A 122 -8.90 0.17 12.05
C LEU A 122 -10.42 0.42 11.94
N THR A 123 -10.79 1.60 11.48
CA THR A 123 -12.18 2.04 11.31
C THR A 123 -12.31 2.95 10.09
N GLN A 124 -13.55 3.17 9.63
CA GLN A 124 -13.89 4.23 8.69
C GLN A 124 -14.27 5.48 9.50
N LYS A 125 -13.64 6.62 9.19
CA LYS A 125 -13.96 7.92 9.79
C LYS A 125 -14.48 8.92 8.77
N ASN A 126 -14.43 8.58 7.47
CA ASN A 126 -14.74 9.46 6.34
C ASN A 126 -13.91 10.75 6.36
N THR A 127 -12.60 10.63 6.64
CA THR A 127 -11.68 11.77 6.51
C THR A 127 -11.56 12.21 5.05
N VAL A 128 -11.00 13.40 4.82
CA VAL A 128 -10.76 13.91 3.46
C VAL A 128 -9.92 12.93 2.66
N GLU A 129 -8.85 12.42 3.26
CA GLU A 129 -7.92 11.49 2.60
C GLU A 129 -8.57 10.12 2.37
N GLU A 130 -9.35 9.62 3.35
CA GLU A 130 -10.10 8.38 3.19
C GLU A 130 -11.07 8.45 2.01
N ASN A 131 -11.82 9.54 1.87
CA ASN A 131 -12.77 9.72 0.79
C ASN A 131 -12.08 9.90 -0.56
N LEU A 132 -10.99 10.66 -0.61
CA LEU A 132 -10.20 10.86 -1.82
C LEU A 132 -9.65 9.53 -2.36
N ILE A 133 -9.10 8.70 -1.48
CA ILE A 133 -8.56 7.38 -1.87
C ILE A 133 -9.69 6.44 -2.31
N LYS A 134 -10.85 6.48 -1.65
CA LYS A 134 -12.04 5.72 -2.10
C LYS A 134 -12.44 6.11 -3.53
N GLU A 135 -12.47 7.41 -3.84
CA GLU A 135 -12.78 7.90 -5.18
C GLU A 135 -11.74 7.41 -6.21
N TYR A 136 -10.46 7.42 -5.86
CA TYR A 136 -9.42 6.87 -6.73
C TYR A 136 -9.66 5.39 -7.02
N LEU A 137 -9.88 4.56 -5.99
CA LEU A 137 -10.12 3.13 -6.14
C LEU A 137 -11.34 2.85 -7.02
N VAL A 138 -12.45 3.56 -6.79
CA VAL A 138 -13.66 3.45 -7.63
C VAL A 138 -13.35 3.83 -9.08
N SER A 139 -12.63 4.93 -9.31
CA SER A 139 -12.27 5.38 -10.67
C SER A 139 -11.35 4.41 -11.42
N MET A 140 -10.59 3.58 -10.68
CA MET A 140 -9.71 2.55 -11.21
C MET A 140 -10.39 1.17 -11.32
N GLY A 141 -11.66 1.04 -10.91
CA GLY A 141 -12.39 -0.23 -10.91
C GLY A 141 -12.01 -1.19 -9.78
N MET A 142 -11.41 -0.68 -8.71
CA MET A 142 -10.86 -1.45 -7.57
C MET A 142 -11.78 -1.36 -6.33
N SER A 143 -13.09 -1.49 -6.54
CA SER A 143 -14.12 -1.32 -5.50
C SER A 143 -14.10 -2.40 -4.40
N GLU A 144 -13.39 -3.50 -4.62
CA GLU A 144 -13.18 -4.58 -3.66
C GLU A 144 -12.23 -4.17 -2.52
N TYR A 145 -11.49 -3.06 -2.66
CA TYR A 145 -10.61 -2.54 -1.62
C TYR A 145 -11.35 -1.55 -0.71
N THR A 146 -11.20 -1.74 0.60
CA THR A 146 -11.70 -0.84 1.63
C THR A 146 -10.57 0.06 2.13
N VAL A 147 -10.89 1.35 2.29
CA VAL A 147 -10.00 2.35 2.90
C VAL A 147 -10.37 2.51 4.37
N LEU A 148 -9.37 2.37 5.25
CA LEU A 148 -9.49 2.43 6.71
C LEU A 148 -8.40 3.32 7.31
N VAL A 149 -8.67 3.84 8.51
CA VAL A 149 -7.70 4.57 9.32
C VAL A 149 -7.68 4.03 10.76
N PRO A 150 -6.59 4.20 11.52
CA PRO A 150 -6.58 3.86 12.94
C PRO A 150 -7.66 4.60 13.74
N SER A 151 -8.24 3.96 14.76
CA SER A 151 -9.21 4.61 15.66
C SER A 151 -8.68 5.88 16.33
N ASN A 152 -7.37 5.98 16.55
CA ASN A 152 -6.66 7.14 17.08
C ASN A 152 -6.09 8.05 15.97
N TYR A 153 -6.56 7.93 14.72
CA TYR A 153 -6.17 8.81 13.62
C TYR A 153 -6.29 10.27 14.06
N SER A 154 -5.17 10.97 13.96
CA SER A 154 -4.96 12.34 14.42
C SER A 154 -4.00 13.03 13.46
N VAL A 155 -3.84 14.35 13.62
CA VAL A 155 -2.93 15.15 12.78
C VAL A 155 -1.49 14.64 12.87
N ASP A 156 -1.08 14.10 14.02
CA ASP A 156 0.30 13.63 14.22
C ASP A 156 0.51 12.16 13.79
N ASN A 157 -0.54 11.49 13.30
CA ASN A 157 -0.47 10.08 12.88
C ASN A 157 -1.46 9.81 11.74
N LYS A 158 -1.18 10.42 10.58
CA LYS A 158 -1.94 10.21 9.35
C LYS A 158 -1.39 9.03 8.56
N ARG A 159 -1.97 7.86 8.79
CA ARG A 159 -1.78 6.67 7.96
C ARG A 159 -3.13 6.16 7.49
N VAL A 160 -3.21 5.88 6.20
CA VAL A 160 -4.38 5.24 5.59
C VAL A 160 -4.01 3.81 5.20
N TYR A 161 -4.94 2.88 5.41
CA TYR A 161 -4.82 1.47 5.08
C TYR A 161 -5.79 1.14 3.95
N ILE A 162 -5.30 0.52 2.89
CA ILE A 162 -6.09 -0.01 1.78
C ILE A 162 -6.04 -1.52 1.86
N ILE A 163 -7.16 -2.13 2.25
CA ILE A 163 -7.26 -3.56 2.54
C ILE A 163 -8.29 -4.19 1.61
N LYS A 164 -7.95 -5.32 0.99
CA LYS A 164 -8.91 -6.10 0.21
C LYS A 164 -10.04 -6.56 1.14
N SER A 165 -11.27 -6.22 0.81
CA SER A 165 -12.43 -6.57 1.62
C SER A 165 -12.53 -8.10 1.67
N PHE A 166 -12.43 -8.67 2.87
CA PHE A 166 -12.67 -10.09 3.05
C PHE A 166 -14.17 -10.35 2.88
N THR A 167 -14.55 -11.03 1.81
CA THR A 167 -15.83 -11.77 1.75
C THR A 167 -15.71 -13.06 2.54
#